data_AF-A0A1X7APM7-F1
#
_entry.id   AF-A0A1X7APM7-F1
#
_cell.length_a   1.000
_cell.length_b   1.000
_cell.length_c   1.000
_cell.angle_alpha   90.00
_cell.angle_beta   90.00
_cell.angle_gamma   90.00
#
_symmetry.space_group_name_H-M   'P 1'
#
loop_
_entity.id
_entity.type
_entity.pdbx_description
1 polymer ?
#
loop_
_entity_poly.entity_id
_entity_poly.type
_entity_poly.pdbx_seq_one_letter_code
_entity_poly.pdbx_strand_id
1 'polypeptide(L)'
;MNGTAPMPSASPMAQGANPLDALEPNILPEPISWFPPAPGWWILALLIITLITAVVIWLVQRHRRNAYRREALKQLDQIAQSFQFDGDARQLAKNCNLLLKATALQVWPREQVANLVDKDWLDFLARSSGLNDFQSETGQQLGANLYAKPQTEQAGSGEQLITLTRQWISKHSLKKAGMGSNHD
;
A
#
# COMPACT_ATOMS: atom_id res chain seq x y z
N MET A 1 -66.36 86.54 56.06
CA MET A 1 -66.86 86.46 54.67
C MET A 1 -65.77 85.91 53.78
N ASN A 2 -66.17 85.20 52.72
CA ASN A 2 -65.43 84.37 51.77
C ASN A 2 -64.94 83.01 52.31
N GLY A 3 -65.43 81.85 51.85
CA GLY A 3 -66.22 81.56 50.65
C GLY A 3 -65.45 80.58 49.78
N THR A 4 -65.79 79.30 49.91
CA THR A 4 -65.36 78.17 49.09
C THR A 4 -65.89 78.28 47.66
N ALA A 5 -65.02 78.13 46.65
CA ALA A 5 -65.29 77.34 45.44
C ALA A 5 -64.00 77.20 44.58
N PRO A 6 -63.65 75.99 44.12
CA PRO A 6 -62.42 75.72 43.35
C PRO A 6 -62.64 75.88 41.84
N MET A 7 -61.59 76.28 41.12
CA MET A 7 -61.53 76.23 39.64
C MET A 7 -60.64 75.08 39.18
N PRO A 8 -61.06 74.28 38.18
CA PRO A 8 -60.34 73.11 37.70
C PRO A 8 -59.41 73.50 36.55
N SER A 9 -58.11 73.23 36.66
CA SER A 9 -57.20 73.39 35.54
C SER A 9 -56.11 72.32 35.56
N ALA A 10 -56.06 71.60 34.45
CA ALA A 10 -55.00 70.71 34.01
C ALA A 10 -54.82 69.42 34.81
N SER A 11 -55.56 68.39 34.41
CA SER A 11 -55.05 67.02 34.41
C SER A 11 -53.63 67.05 33.81
N PRO A 12 -52.57 66.64 34.54
CA PRO A 12 -51.33 66.34 33.86
C PRO A 12 -51.66 65.19 32.91
N MET A 13 -51.53 65.49 31.62
CA MET A 13 -51.59 64.54 30.53
C MET A 13 -50.84 63.29 30.96
N ALA A 14 -51.48 62.13 30.82
CA ALA A 14 -50.83 60.84 30.98
C ALA A 14 -49.57 60.82 30.11
N GLN A 15 -48.43 61.18 30.72
CA GLN A 15 -47.13 60.99 30.13
C GLN A 15 -46.98 59.49 30.09
N GLY A 16 -47.05 58.97 28.87
CA GLY A 16 -47.08 57.55 28.58
C GLY A 16 -46.05 56.84 29.43
N ALA A 17 -46.53 55.88 30.22
CA ALA A 17 -45.68 54.79 30.65
C ALA A 17 -44.98 54.32 29.38
N ASN A 18 -43.68 54.58 29.29
CA ASN A 18 -42.90 54.11 28.15
C ASN A 18 -43.10 52.60 28.14
N PRO A 19 -43.69 52.00 27.08
CA PRO A 19 -43.94 50.56 27.03
C PRO A 19 -42.63 49.75 27.07
N LEU A 20 -41.49 50.45 27.05
CA LEU A 20 -40.13 49.96 27.23
C LEU A 20 -39.78 49.65 28.69
N ASP A 21 -40.41 50.31 29.67
CA ASP A 21 -40.18 50.05 31.11
C ASP A 21 -40.94 48.79 31.60
N ALA A 22 -41.83 48.25 30.78
CA ALA A 22 -42.55 47.00 31.05
C ALA A 22 -41.86 45.76 30.44
N LEU A 23 -40.71 45.92 29.77
CA LEU A 23 -39.92 44.77 29.35
C LEU A 23 -39.10 44.28 30.55
N GLU A 24 -39.48 43.10 31.07
CA GLU A 24 -38.60 42.33 31.94
C GLU A 24 -37.21 42.22 31.28
N PRO A 25 -36.12 42.45 32.03
CA PRO A 25 -34.78 42.31 31.48
C PRO A 25 -34.64 40.90 30.93
N ASN A 26 -34.47 40.80 29.61
CA ASN A 26 -34.30 39.55 28.90
C ASN A 26 -33.05 38.85 29.45
N ILE A 27 -33.25 37.87 30.34
CA ILE A 27 -32.20 36.99 30.83
C ILE A 27 -31.59 36.34 29.59
N LEU A 28 -30.38 36.80 29.22
CA LEU A 28 -29.62 36.18 28.15
C LEU A 28 -29.43 34.72 28.56
N PRO A 29 -29.86 33.74 27.75
CA PRO A 29 -29.62 32.34 28.09
C PRO A 29 -28.11 32.20 28.24
N GLU A 30 -27.69 31.62 29.37
CA GLU A 30 -26.30 31.29 29.63
C GLU A 30 -25.72 30.64 28.36
N PRO A 31 -24.52 31.04 27.91
CA PRO A 31 -23.94 30.51 26.68
C PRO A 31 -23.95 28.98 26.83
N ILE A 32 -24.68 28.32 25.95
CA ILE A 32 -24.77 26.86 25.88
C ILE A 32 -23.34 26.35 25.82
N SER A 33 -22.84 25.96 27.00
CA SER A 33 -21.52 25.38 27.18
C SER A 33 -21.48 24.23 26.22
N TRP A 34 -20.54 24.26 25.28
CA TRP A 34 -20.45 23.31 24.20
C TRP A 34 -20.43 21.90 24.81
N PHE A 35 -21.59 21.24 24.84
CA PHE A 35 -21.72 19.95 25.50
C PHE A 35 -20.83 18.98 24.72
N PRO A 36 -20.17 18.01 25.39
CA PRO A 36 -19.25 17.10 24.73
C PRO A 36 -20.00 16.48 23.55
N PRO A 37 -19.42 16.49 22.34
CA PRO A 37 -20.09 15.90 21.18
C PRO A 37 -20.54 14.51 21.59
N ALA A 38 -21.86 14.28 21.54
CA ALA A 38 -22.51 13.09 22.10
C ALA A 38 -21.64 11.84 21.83
N PRO A 39 -21.51 10.89 22.77
CA PRO A 39 -20.52 9.80 22.72
C PRO A 39 -20.51 8.99 21.41
N GLY A 40 -21.58 9.05 20.62
CA GLY A 40 -21.64 8.51 19.26
C GLY A 40 -20.63 9.09 18.26
N TRP A 41 -20.13 10.33 18.45
CA TRP A 41 -19.07 10.89 17.61
C TRP A 41 -17.73 10.21 17.83
N TRP A 42 -17.45 9.76 19.05
CA TRP A 42 -16.24 8.98 19.32
C TRP A 42 -16.29 7.61 18.64
N ILE A 43 -17.46 6.98 18.63
CA ILE A 43 -17.68 5.73 17.89
C ILE A 43 -17.51 5.96 16.38
N LEU A 44 -18.07 7.05 15.85
CA LEU A 44 -17.93 7.41 14.44
C LEU A 44 -16.48 7.74 14.07
N ALA A 45 -15.77 8.50 14.91
CA ALA A 45 -14.36 8.81 14.73
C ALA A 45 -13.51 7.54 14.77
N LEU A 46 -13.76 6.64 15.73
CA LEU A 46 -13.08 5.35 15.82
C LEU A 46 -13.33 4.51 14.55
N LEU A 47 -14.58 4.46 14.08
CA LEU A 47 -14.95 3.74 12.87
C LEU A 47 -14.23 4.31 11.63
N ILE A 48 -14.19 5.63 11.48
CA ILE A 48 -13.45 6.30 10.40
C ILE A 48 -11.95 5.98 10.50
N ILE A 49 -11.36 6.08 11.68
CA ILE A 49 -9.94 5.75 11.88
C ILE A 49 -9.67 4.30 11.49
N THR A 50 -10.47 3.34 11.97
CA THR A 50 -10.28 1.92 11.62
C THR A 50 -10.39 1.68 10.11
N LEU A 51 -11.34 2.33 9.43
CA LEU A 51 -11.49 2.23 7.99
C LEU A 51 -10.27 2.80 7.25
N ILE A 52 -9.81 3.99 7.65
CA ILE A 52 -8.61 4.61 7.09
C ILE A 52 -7.39 3.72 7.32
N THR A 53 -7.19 3.21 8.53
CA THR A 53 -6.08 2.32 8.85
C THR A 53 -6.13 1.04 8.00
N ALA A 54 -7.30 0.43 7.83
CA ALA A 54 -7.47 -0.75 6.98
C ALA A 54 -7.14 -0.44 5.52
N VAL A 55 -7.62 0.69 5.00
CA VAL A 55 -7.33 1.15 3.62
C VAL A 55 -5.85 1.45 3.42
N VAL A 56 -5.21 2.13 4.38
CA VAL A 56 -3.77 2.44 4.34
C VAL A 56 -2.96 1.15 4.39
N ILE A 57 -3.28 0.21 5.29
CA ILE A 57 -2.61 -1.09 5.35
C ILE A 57 -2.79 -1.83 4.02
N TRP A 58 -3.99 -1.86 3.46
CA TRP A 58 -4.26 -2.50 2.17
C TRP A 58 -3.47 -1.87 1.01
N LEU A 59 -3.43 -0.53 0.95
CA LEU A 59 -2.65 0.22 -0.03
C LEU A 59 -1.16 -0.02 0.13
N VAL A 60 -0.64 0.02 1.35
CA VAL A 60 0.77 -0.27 1.64
C VAL A 60 1.10 -1.72 1.30
N GLN A 61 0.24 -2.68 1.62
CA GLN A 61 0.42 -4.08 1.26
C GLN A 61 0.44 -4.23 -0.27
N ARG A 62 -0.45 -3.55 -0.99
CA ARG A 62 -0.52 -3.53 -2.46
C ARG A 62 0.70 -2.87 -3.09
N HIS A 63 1.17 -1.75 -2.52
CA HIS A 63 2.37 -1.07 -2.96
C HIS A 63 3.61 -1.91 -2.69
N ARG A 64 3.76 -2.48 -1.49
CA ARG A 64 4.87 -3.37 -1.14
C ARG A 64 4.88 -4.62 -2.03
N ARG A 65 3.71 -5.18 -2.35
CA ARG A 65 3.55 -6.28 -3.32
C ARG A 65 4.04 -5.94 -4.72
N ASN A 66 4.10 -4.67 -5.09
CA ASN A 66 4.65 -4.23 -6.37
C ASN A 66 6.07 -3.64 -6.26
N ALA A 67 6.46 -3.19 -5.06
CA ALA A 67 7.76 -2.56 -4.82
C ALA A 67 8.91 -3.56 -4.96
N TYR A 68 8.78 -4.76 -4.39
CA TYR A 68 9.83 -5.78 -4.53
C TYR A 68 10.02 -6.21 -5.99
N ARG A 69 8.92 -6.30 -6.77
CA ARG A 69 8.99 -6.59 -8.22
C ARG A 69 9.70 -5.48 -8.97
N ARG A 70 9.38 -4.22 -8.67
CA ARG A 70 10.03 -3.05 -9.28
C ARG A 70 11.52 -3.03 -8.99
N GLU A 71 11.90 -3.32 -7.75
CA GLU A 71 13.30 -3.36 -7.35
C GLU A 71 14.05 -4.49 -8.07
N ALA A 72 13.45 -5.69 -8.13
CA ALA A 72 14.03 -6.82 -8.86
C ALA A 72 14.16 -6.53 -10.37
N LEU A 73 13.16 -5.89 -10.99
CA LEU A 73 13.24 -5.48 -12.40
C LEU A 73 14.32 -4.43 -12.64
N LYS A 74 14.49 -3.47 -11.72
CA LYS A 74 15.55 -2.46 -11.82
C LYS A 74 16.94 -3.10 -11.71
N GLN A 75 17.11 -4.07 -10.82
CA GLN A 75 18.36 -4.84 -10.73
C GLN A 75 18.61 -5.65 -12.01
N LEU A 76 17.57 -6.25 -12.60
CA LEU A 76 17.70 -6.94 -13.88
C LEU A 76 18.13 -5.99 -15.00
N ASP A 77 17.61 -4.76 -15.04
CA ASP A 77 18.02 -3.75 -16.01
C ASP A 77 19.50 -3.39 -15.87
N GLN A 78 20.02 -3.28 -14.63
CA GLN A 78 21.45 -3.06 -14.38
C GLN A 78 22.30 -4.24 -14.86
N ILE A 79 21.87 -5.47 -14.59
CA ILE A 79 22.54 -6.69 -15.05
C ILE A 79 22.58 -6.75 -16.58
N ALA A 80 21.48 -6.38 -17.25
CA ALA A 80 21.39 -6.32 -18.70
C ALA A 80 22.33 -5.25 -19.30
N GLN A 81 22.45 -4.09 -18.67
CA GLN A 81 23.40 -3.04 -19.09
C GLN A 81 24.85 -3.49 -18.95
N SER A 82 25.21 -4.14 -17.84
CA SER A 82 26.56 -4.71 -17.67
C SER A 82 26.86 -5.74 -18.74
N PHE A 83 25.90 -6.61 -19.08
CA PHE A 83 26.08 -7.59 -20.15
C PHE A 83 26.28 -6.95 -21.53
N GLN A 84 25.59 -5.85 -21.84
CA GLN A 84 25.82 -5.13 -23.11
C GLN A 84 27.24 -4.53 -23.20
N PHE A 85 27.86 -4.21 -22.06
CA PHE A 85 29.20 -3.63 -22.01
C PHE A 85 30.29 -4.70 -21.99
N ASP A 86 30.18 -5.69 -21.11
CA ASP A 86 31.23 -6.69 -20.87
C ASP A 86 31.06 -7.95 -21.74
N GLY A 87 29.85 -8.23 -22.24
CA GLY A 87 29.53 -9.44 -23.00
C GLY A 87 29.69 -10.75 -22.23
N ASP A 88 29.89 -10.71 -20.90
CA ASP A 88 30.12 -11.91 -20.09
C ASP A 88 28.80 -12.57 -19.69
N ALA A 89 28.37 -13.58 -20.44
CA ALA A 89 27.14 -14.28 -20.07
C ALA A 89 27.25 -15.21 -18.88
N ARG A 90 28.46 -15.60 -18.46
CA ARG A 90 28.60 -16.35 -17.21
C ARG A 90 28.23 -15.44 -16.05
N GLN A 91 28.73 -14.21 -16.08
CA GLN A 91 28.37 -13.20 -15.10
C GLN A 91 26.87 -12.85 -15.20
N LEU A 92 26.32 -12.73 -16.41
CA LEU A 92 24.88 -12.56 -16.62
C LEU A 92 24.08 -13.70 -15.97
N ALA A 93 24.37 -14.97 -16.31
CA ALA A 93 23.64 -16.13 -15.81
C ALA A 93 23.73 -16.25 -14.29
N LYS A 94 24.90 -16.01 -13.72
CA LYS A 94 25.10 -15.97 -12.27
C LYS A 94 24.25 -14.87 -11.62
N ASN A 95 24.28 -13.66 -12.16
CA ASN A 95 23.54 -12.53 -11.60
C ASN A 95 22.02 -12.72 -11.75
N CYS A 96 21.55 -13.22 -12.89
CA CYS A 96 20.15 -13.61 -13.09
C CYS A 96 19.73 -14.69 -12.09
N ASN A 97 20.54 -15.73 -11.87
CA ASN A 97 20.22 -16.77 -10.89
C ASN A 97 20.15 -16.24 -9.45
N LEU A 98 21.13 -15.41 -9.05
CA LEU A 98 21.13 -14.76 -7.74
C LEU A 98 19.90 -13.89 -7.54
N LEU A 99 19.51 -13.11 -8.56
CA LEU A 99 18.32 -12.28 -8.53
C LEU A 99 17.04 -13.10 -8.41
N LEU A 100 16.92 -14.21 -9.16
CA LEU A 100 15.79 -15.13 -9.06
C LEU A 100 15.70 -15.76 -7.66
N LYS A 101 16.82 -16.23 -7.10
CA LYS A 101 16.87 -16.79 -5.74
C LYS A 101 16.52 -15.73 -4.69
N ALA A 102 17.06 -14.51 -4.78
CA ALA A 102 16.75 -13.42 -3.87
C ALA A 102 15.25 -13.06 -3.92
N THR A 103 14.69 -12.98 -5.13
CA THR A 103 13.26 -12.70 -5.34
C THR A 103 12.39 -13.84 -4.79
N ALA A 104 12.79 -15.09 -4.97
CA ALA A 104 12.09 -16.25 -4.41
C ALA A 104 12.11 -16.25 -2.87
N LEU A 105 13.25 -15.95 -2.24
CA LEU A 105 13.36 -15.88 -0.78
C LEU A 105 12.51 -14.76 -0.15
N GLN A 106 12.08 -13.78 -0.94
CA GLN A 106 11.19 -12.72 -0.45
C GLN A 106 9.71 -13.14 -0.41
N VAL A 107 9.34 -14.22 -1.12
CA VAL A 107 7.97 -14.70 -1.26
C VAL A 107 7.76 -16.07 -0.59
N TRP A 108 8.78 -16.93 -0.61
CA TRP A 108 8.77 -18.29 -0.05
C TRP A 108 9.74 -18.44 1.13
N PRO A 109 9.42 -19.31 2.12
CA PRO A 109 10.31 -19.56 3.25
C PRO A 109 11.64 -20.16 2.78
N ARG A 110 12.70 -19.79 3.50
CA ARG A 110 14.08 -20.17 3.14
C ARG A 110 14.27 -21.68 3.03
N GLU A 111 13.60 -22.46 3.86
CA GLU A 111 13.66 -23.93 3.85
C GLU A 111 13.24 -24.55 2.51
N GLN A 112 12.24 -23.96 1.84
CA GLN A 112 11.71 -24.46 0.57
C GLN A 112 12.60 -24.09 -0.62
N VAL A 113 13.31 -22.96 -0.54
CA VAL A 113 14.08 -22.41 -1.68
C VAL A 113 15.58 -22.71 -1.57
N ALA A 114 16.14 -22.65 -0.36
CA ALA A 114 17.59 -22.75 -0.16
C ALA A 114 18.13 -24.15 -0.46
N ASN A 115 17.30 -25.19 -0.33
CA ASN A 115 17.69 -26.57 -0.61
C ASN A 115 17.55 -26.94 -2.09
N LEU A 116 17.01 -26.05 -2.94
CA LEU A 116 16.82 -26.31 -4.36
C LEU A 116 18.09 -26.01 -5.15
N VAL A 117 18.55 -27.01 -5.90
CA VAL A 117 19.76 -26.98 -6.70
C VAL A 117 19.46 -27.48 -8.11
N ASP A 118 20.17 -26.95 -9.10
CA ASP A 118 20.15 -27.36 -10.51
C ASP A 118 18.74 -27.62 -11.06
N LYS A 119 18.38 -28.89 -11.28
CA LYS A 119 17.10 -29.28 -11.89
C LYS A 119 15.90 -28.98 -10.98
N ASP A 120 16.02 -29.25 -9.68
CA ASP A 120 14.94 -28.99 -8.73
C ASP A 120 14.64 -27.48 -8.63
N TRP A 121 15.67 -26.66 -8.81
CA TRP A 121 15.53 -25.22 -8.89
C TRP A 121 14.80 -24.77 -10.16
N LEU A 122 15.14 -25.32 -11.33
CA LEU A 122 14.45 -25.01 -12.59
C LEU A 122 12.98 -25.48 -12.57
N ASP A 123 12.72 -26.67 -12.02
CA ASP A 123 11.37 -27.20 -11.86
C ASP A 123 10.52 -26.32 -10.93
N PHE A 124 11.12 -25.80 -9.85
CA PHE A 124 10.48 -24.82 -8.98
C PHE A 124 10.17 -23.51 -9.72
N LEU A 125 11.08 -22.99 -10.54
CA LEU A 125 10.84 -21.76 -11.31
C LEU A 125 9.70 -21.95 -12.32
N ALA A 126 9.66 -23.10 -13.00
CA ALA A 126 8.58 -23.44 -13.92
C ALA A 126 7.22 -23.53 -13.21
N ARG A 127 7.16 -24.25 -12.08
CA ARG A 127 5.94 -24.40 -11.28
C ARG A 127 5.45 -23.09 -10.67
N SER A 128 6.37 -22.24 -10.19
CA SER A 128 6.03 -20.99 -9.50
C SER A 128 5.52 -19.89 -10.43
N SER A 129 5.84 -19.98 -11.73
CA SER A 129 5.45 -19.00 -12.75
C SER A 129 4.46 -19.54 -13.79
N GLY A 130 4.27 -20.85 -13.85
CA GLY A 130 3.48 -21.53 -14.89
C GLY A 130 4.13 -21.49 -16.27
N LEU A 131 5.38 -21.05 -16.38
CA LEU A 131 6.15 -21.01 -17.62
C LEU A 131 6.98 -22.30 -17.76
N ASN A 132 6.73 -23.06 -18.83
CA ASN A 132 7.55 -24.22 -19.17
C ASN A 132 8.89 -23.82 -19.81
N ASP A 133 9.11 -22.53 -20.10
CA ASP A 133 10.32 -22.00 -20.73
C ASP A 133 11.60 -22.21 -19.89
N PHE A 134 11.46 -22.43 -18.57
CA PHE A 134 12.57 -22.83 -17.70
C PHE A 134 12.99 -24.30 -17.85
N GLN A 135 12.14 -25.15 -18.46
CA GLN A 135 12.48 -26.54 -18.81
C GLN A 135 13.08 -26.64 -20.22
N SER A 136 12.92 -25.58 -21.04
CA SER A 136 13.52 -25.46 -22.37
C SER A 136 15.04 -25.27 -22.33
N GLU A 137 15.69 -25.34 -23.49
CA GLU A 137 17.15 -25.19 -23.63
C GLU A 137 17.69 -23.90 -22.98
N THR A 138 16.97 -22.78 -23.07
CA THR A 138 17.34 -21.51 -22.42
C THR A 138 17.36 -21.59 -20.89
N GLY A 139 16.42 -22.34 -20.29
CA GLY A 139 16.40 -22.56 -18.84
C GLY A 139 17.49 -23.52 -18.39
N GLN A 140 17.79 -24.54 -19.19
CA GLN A 140 18.93 -25.44 -18.95
C GLN A 140 20.26 -24.71 -19.09
N GLN A 141 20.37 -23.74 -20.00
CA GLN A 141 21.51 -22.85 -20.14
C GLN A 141 21.74 -21.99 -18.89
N LEU A 142 20.69 -21.56 -18.17
CA LEU A 142 20.87 -20.89 -16.87
C LEU A 142 21.65 -21.78 -15.89
N GLY A 143 21.30 -23.07 -15.80
CA GLY A 143 21.97 -24.04 -14.93
C GLY A 143 23.36 -24.46 -15.44
N ALA A 144 23.51 -24.69 -16.75
CA ALA A 144 24.77 -25.07 -17.36
C ALA A 144 25.81 -23.93 -17.28
N ASN A 145 25.40 -22.69 -17.57
CA ASN A 145 26.30 -21.52 -17.57
C ASN A 145 26.73 -21.07 -16.16
N LEU A 146 26.07 -21.52 -15.09
CA LEU A 146 26.55 -21.31 -13.72
C LEU A 146 27.93 -21.97 -13.49
N TYR A 147 28.18 -23.12 -14.13
CA TYR A 147 29.37 -23.94 -13.92
C TYR A 147 30.27 -24.11 -15.18
N ALA A 148 29.77 -23.78 -16.38
CA ALA A 148 30.52 -23.95 -17.62
C ALA A 148 31.69 -22.97 -17.78
N LYS A 149 32.69 -23.38 -18.57
CA LYS A 149 33.81 -22.54 -19.02
C LYS A 149 33.32 -21.50 -20.03
N PRO A 150 33.96 -20.31 -20.10
CA PRO A 150 33.55 -19.23 -20.99
C PRO A 150 33.95 -19.55 -22.44
N GLN A 151 33.25 -20.44 -23.13
CA GLN A 151 33.50 -20.67 -24.56
C GLN A 151 32.21 -20.91 -25.34
N THR A 152 32.05 -20.03 -26.34
CA THR A 152 31.11 -20.07 -27.47
C THR A 152 29.65 -19.80 -27.11
N GLU A 153 29.38 -18.53 -26.83
CA GLU A 153 28.01 -18.03 -26.85
C GLU A 153 27.51 -17.82 -28.28
N GLN A 154 26.30 -18.32 -28.55
CA GLN A 154 25.51 -17.88 -29.69
C GLN A 154 24.89 -16.51 -29.33
N ALA A 155 25.24 -15.48 -30.11
CA ALA A 155 24.67 -14.14 -30.01
C ALA A 155 23.13 -14.24 -29.97
N GLY A 156 22.53 -13.87 -28.82
CA GLY A 156 21.09 -13.98 -28.56
C GLY A 156 20.72 -14.82 -27.33
N SER A 157 21.60 -15.71 -26.85
CA SER A 157 21.31 -16.54 -25.67
C SER A 157 21.18 -15.71 -24.37
N GLY A 158 22.03 -14.69 -24.21
CA GLY A 158 21.96 -13.78 -23.07
C GLY A 158 20.68 -12.92 -23.02
N GLU A 159 20.23 -12.41 -24.17
CA GLU A 159 18.99 -11.63 -24.26
C GLU A 159 17.74 -12.46 -23.97
N GLN A 160 17.73 -13.71 -24.43
CA GLN A 160 16.68 -14.68 -24.10
C GLN A 160 16.64 -14.93 -22.59
N LEU A 161 17.80 -15.05 -21.94
CA LEU A 161 17.87 -15.26 -20.50
C LEU A 161 17.38 -14.05 -19.70
N ILE A 162 17.73 -12.83 -20.12
CA ILE A 162 17.21 -11.58 -19.54
C ILE A 162 15.68 -11.54 -19.68
N THR A 163 15.17 -11.88 -20.86
CA THR A 163 13.73 -11.89 -21.15
C THR A 163 13.00 -12.92 -20.28
N LEU A 164 13.53 -14.14 -20.18
CA LEU A 164 13.00 -15.21 -19.34
C LEU A 164 12.97 -14.81 -17.87
N THR A 165 14.06 -14.21 -17.37
CA THR A 165 14.16 -13.70 -16.00
C THR A 165 13.13 -12.60 -15.73
N ARG A 166 12.97 -11.65 -16.67
CA ARG A 166 11.98 -10.57 -16.58
C ARG A 166 10.55 -11.12 -16.51
N GLN A 167 10.23 -12.09 -17.36
CA GLN A 167 8.91 -12.70 -17.39
C GLN A 167 8.60 -13.41 -16.08
N TRP A 168 9.56 -14.14 -15.51
CA TRP A 168 9.39 -14.79 -14.22
C TRP A 168 9.18 -13.78 -13.08
N ILE A 169 10.00 -12.74 -12.97
CA ILE A 169 9.85 -11.69 -11.95
C ILE A 169 8.47 -11.02 -12.06
N SER A 170 7.94 -10.89 -13.28
CA SER A 170 6.63 -10.27 -13.53
C SER A 170 5.46 -11.19 -13.20
N LYS A 171 5.56 -12.49 -13.53
CA LYS A 171 4.44 -13.45 -13.48
C LYS A 171 4.46 -14.41 -12.30
N HIS A 172 5.55 -14.55 -11.56
CA HIS A 172 5.63 -15.52 -10.46
C HIS A 172 4.48 -15.30 -9.47
N SER A 173 3.85 -16.40 -9.07
CA SER A 173 2.70 -16.32 -8.18
C SER A 173 3.16 -15.90 -6.79
N LEU A 174 2.50 -14.88 -6.23
CA LEU A 174 2.65 -14.49 -4.83
C LEU A 174 1.89 -15.42 -3.87
N LYS A 175 1.34 -16.52 -4.37
CA LYS A 175 0.54 -17.43 -3.57
C LYS A 175 1.51 -18.14 -2.62
N LYS A 176 1.64 -17.57 -1.42
CA LYS A 176 2.35 -18.13 -0.28
C LYS A 176 1.98 -19.62 -0.24
N ALA A 177 2.96 -20.48 -0.50
CA ALA A 177 2.79 -21.92 -0.35
C ALA A 177 2.60 -22.19 1.16
N GLY A 178 1.35 -22.12 1.60
CA GLY A 178 1.01 -22.11 3.02
C GLY A 178 -0.38 -21.57 3.31
N MET A 179 -1.40 -22.08 2.61
CA MET A 179 -2.76 -22.16 3.14
C MET A 179 -3.42 -23.38 2.51
N GLY A 180 -3.06 -24.56 3.03
CA GLY A 180 -3.47 -25.84 2.47
C GLY A 180 -2.76 -27.03 3.11
N SER A 181 -2.75 -27.11 4.43
CA SER A 181 -2.66 -28.39 5.14
C SER A 181 -3.26 -28.24 6.54
N ASN A 182 -4.57 -27.97 6.60
CA ASN A 182 -5.35 -28.56 7.69
C ASN A 182 -6.04 -29.76 7.03
N HIS A 183 -5.42 -30.92 7.23
CA HIS A 183 -6.05 -32.22 7.04
C HIS A 183 -7.19 -32.33 8.06
N ASP A 184 -8.27 -32.94 7.60
CA ASP A 184 -9.38 -33.64 8.28
C ASP A 184 -9.47 -33.65 9.82
#